data_AF-A0A930SLN7-F1
#
_entry.id   AF-A0A930SLN7-F1
#
_cell.length_a   1.000
_cell.length_b   1.000
_cell.length_c   1.000
_cell.angle_alpha   90.00
_cell.angle_beta   90.00
_cell.angle_gamma   90.00
#
_symmetry.space_group_name_H-M   'P 1'
#
loop_
_entity.id
_entity.type
_entity.pdbx_description
1 polymer ?
#
loop_
_entity_poly.entity_id
_entity_poly.type
_entity_poly.pdbx_seq_one_letter_code
_entity_poly.pdbx_strand_id
1 'polypeptide(L)' 'MRVWAKTLRQADLEKYEMASVEAITNRVTNGKNAMPVFKGRLSDDDIADVAAYVLSQAEQGW' A
#
# COMPACT_ATOMS: atom_id res chain seq x y z
N MET A 1 -21.82 -11.63 -9.60
CA MET A 1 -20.92 -11.74 -8.43
C MET A 1 -20.22 -10.40 -8.24
N ARG A 2 -20.53 -9.63 -7.19
CA ARG A 2 -19.91 -8.31 -6.97
C ARG A 2 -18.53 -8.56 -6.34
N VAL A 3 -17.45 -8.37 -7.11
CA VAL A 3 -16.10 -8.42 -6.55
C VAL A 3 -15.95 -7.14 -5.71
N TRP A 4 -15.74 -7.27 -4.41
CA TRP A 4 -15.42 -6.12 -3.57
C TRP A 4 -14.02 -5.67 -3.94
N ALA A 5 -13.89 -4.46 -4.46
CA ALA A 5 -12.59 -3.90 -4.81
C ALA A 5 -11.77 -3.75 -3.53
N LYS A 6 -10.53 -4.25 -3.52
CA LYS A 6 -9.58 -3.94 -2.46
C LYS A 6 -9.21 -2.47 -2.62
N THR A 7 -9.49 -1.67 -1.60
CA THR A 7 -9.14 -0.25 -1.58
C THR A 7 -7.96 -0.01 -0.64
N LEU A 8 -7.47 1.23 -0.61
CA LEU A 8 -6.46 1.65 0.37
C LEU A 8 -7.09 2.11 1.70
N ARG A 9 -8.42 2.03 1.86
CA ARG A 9 -9.09 2.41 3.11
C ARG A 9 -8.62 1.58 4.29
N GLN A 10 -8.60 2.19 5.47
CA GLN A 10 -8.11 1.58 6.72
C GLN A 10 -8.61 0.14 6.94
N ALA A 11 -9.92 -0.09 6.82
CA ALA A 11 -10.51 -1.41 7.03
C ALA A 11 -9.99 -2.49 6.06
N ASP A 12 -9.70 -2.13 4.81
CA ASP A 12 -9.11 -3.06 3.84
C ASP A 12 -7.62 -3.29 4.14
N LEU A 13 -6.88 -2.23 4.51
CA LEU A 13 -5.48 -2.38 4.90
C LEU A 13 -5.33 -3.29 6.12
N GLU A 14 -6.17 -3.14 7.15
CA GLU A 14 -6.18 -4.00 8.33
C GLU A 14 -6.53 -5.44 7.96
N LYS A 15 -7.62 -5.65 7.20
CA LYS A 15 -8.08 -6.97 6.77
C LYS A 15 -7.03 -7.76 5.99
N TYR A 16 -6.16 -7.07 5.25
CA TYR A 16 -5.12 -7.69 4.43
C TYR A 16 -3.71 -7.53 5.00
N GLU A 17 -3.58 -7.17 6.29
CA GLU A 17 -2.31 -7.05 7.01
C GLU A 17 -1.34 -6.05 6.34
N MET A 18 -1.90 -4.97 5.78
CA MET A 18 -1.19 -3.87 5.11
C MET A 18 -1.24 -2.56 5.91
N ALA A 19 -1.85 -2.51 7.09
CA ALA A 19 -1.97 -1.29 7.91
C ALA A 19 -0.66 -0.95 8.67
N SER A 20 0.48 -0.99 7.98
CA SER A 20 1.78 -0.58 8.51
C SER A 20 2.68 -0.07 7.39
N VAL A 21 3.58 0.86 7.73
CA VAL A 21 4.56 1.40 6.77
C VAL A 21 5.41 0.27 6.17
N GLU A 22 5.87 -0.67 7.00
CA GLU A 22 6.69 -1.80 6.54
C GLU A 22 5.97 -2.68 5.50
N ALA A 23 4.70 -3.03 5.75
CA ALA A 23 3.93 -3.88 4.84
C ALA A 23 3.65 -3.17 3.51
N ILE A 24 3.34 -1.87 3.55
CA ILE A 24 3.10 -1.05 2.35
C ILE A 24 4.40 -0.86 1.57
N THR A 25 5.51 -0.53 2.25
CA THR A 25 6.85 -0.44 1.64
C THR A 25 7.19 -1.74 0.92
N ASN A 26 7.05 -2.90 1.58
CA ASN A 26 7.32 -4.18 0.94
C ASN A 26 6.43 -4.40 -0.30
N ARG A 27 5.15 -4.06 -0.21
CA ARG A 27 4.19 -4.19 -1.31
C ARG A 27 4.53 -3.29 -2.50
N VAL A 28 4.92 -2.04 -2.26
CA VAL A 28 5.32 -1.10 -3.32
C VAL A 28 6.64 -1.55 -3.95
N THR A 29 7.63 -1.92 -3.13
CA THR A 29 8.92 -2.41 -3.60
C THR A 29 8.78 -3.63 -4.49
N ASN A 30 8.02 -4.64 -4.03
CA ASN A 30 8.01 -5.98 -4.65
C ASN A 30 6.78 -6.29 -5.51
N GLY A 31 5.77 -5.42 -5.51
CA GLY A 31 4.47 -5.70 -6.13
C GLY A 31 3.75 -6.90 -5.51
N LYS A 32 2.65 -7.34 -6.15
CA LYS A 32 1.98 -8.66 -5.98
C LYS A 32 0.78 -8.75 -6.91
N ASN A 33 0.61 -9.89 -7.56
CA ASN A 33 -0.47 -10.14 -8.51
C ASN A 33 -0.52 -9.02 -9.59
N ALA A 34 -1.62 -8.25 -9.62
CA ALA A 34 -1.81 -7.16 -10.57
C ALA A 34 -1.04 -5.87 -10.22
N MET A 35 -0.42 -5.78 -9.03
CA MET A 35 0.36 -4.61 -8.65
C MET A 35 1.79 -4.69 -9.19
N PRO A 36 2.25 -3.70 -9.98
CA PRO A 36 3.61 -3.65 -10.50
C PRO A 36 4.68 -3.58 -9.41
N VAL A 37 5.90 -3.99 -9.77
CA VAL A 37 7.10 -3.81 -8.97
C VAL A 37 7.63 -2.39 -9.18
N PHE A 38 7.88 -1.64 -8.10
CA PHE A 38 8.44 -0.28 -8.19
C PHE A 38 9.93 -0.20 -7.82
N LYS A 39 10.53 -1.27 -7.30
CA LYS A 39 11.99 -1.35 -7.14
C LYS A 39 12.69 -1.03 -8.47
N GLY A 40 13.64 -0.09 -8.43
CA GLY A 40 14.37 0.38 -9.61
C GLY A 40 13.63 1.40 -10.48
N ARG A 41 12.38 1.74 -10.13
CA ARG A 41 11.61 2.86 -10.72
C ARG A 41 11.53 4.06 -9.78
N LEU A 42 11.48 3.77 -8.48
CA LEU A 42 11.50 4.73 -7.39
C LEU A 42 12.74 4.49 -6.52
N SER A 43 13.22 5.54 -5.87
CA SER A 43 14.24 5.41 -4.82
C SER A 43 13.64 4.78 -3.56
N ASP A 44 14.48 4.28 -2.65
CA ASP A 44 14.01 3.70 -1.39
C ASP A 44 13.30 4.76 -0.52
N ASP A 45 13.76 6.02 -0.56
CA ASP A 45 13.14 7.16 0.12
C ASP A 45 11.75 7.48 -0.48
N ASP A 46 11.61 7.52 -1.81
CA ASP A 46 10.31 7.73 -2.46
C ASP A 46 9.31 6.62 -2.09
N ILE A 47 9.78 5.37 -1.98
CA ILE A 47 8.93 4.25 -1.57
C ILE A 47 8.48 4.42 -0.11
N ALA A 48 9.39 4.83 0.78
CA ALA A 48 9.08 5.08 2.18
C ALA A 48 8.06 6.23 2.34
N ASP A 49 8.23 7.31 1.58
CA ASP A 49 7.32 8.45 1.55
C ASP A 49 5.92 8.05 1.05
N VAL A 50 5.85 7.24 -0.02
CA VAL A 50 4.57 6.68 -0.50
C VAL A 50 3.91 5.82 0.57
N ALA A 51 4.67 4.97 1.27
CA ALA A 51 4.12 4.11 2.30
C ALA A 51 3.56 4.91 3.49
N ALA A 52 4.29 5.92 3.96
CA ALA A 52 3.84 6.84 5.00
C ALA A 52 2.60 7.63 4.55
N TYR A 53 2.60 8.14 3.32
CA TYR A 53 1.47 8.87 2.76
C TYR A 53 0.21 8.00 2.72
N VAL A 54 0.30 6.79 2.16
CA VAL A 54 -0.83 5.84 2.07
C VAL A 54 -1.43 5.53 3.44
N LEU A 55 -0.58 5.25 4.44
CA LEU A 55 -1.07 4.96 5.78
C LEU A 55 -1.76 6.17 6.41
N SER A 56 -1.14 7.35 6.32
CA SER A 56 -1.71 8.59 6.87
C SER A 56 -3.05 8.97 6.22
N GLN A 57 -3.21 8.74 4.92
CA GLN A 57 -4.47 8.98 4.22
C GLN A 57 -5.53 7.98 4.67
N ALA A 58 -5.16 6.71 4.87
CA ALA A 58 -6.08 5.69 5.36
C ALA A 58 -6.61 6.00 6.76
N GLU A 59 -5.75 6.45 7.67
CA GLU A 59 -6.11 6.90 9.02
C GLU A 59 -7.05 8.11 9.01
N GLN A 60 -6.95 8.96 7.99
CA GLN A 60 -7.83 10.12 7.76
C GLN A 60 -9.09 9.77 6.97
N GLY A 61 -9.26 8.52 6.54
CA GLY A 61 -10.44 8.04 5.84
C GLY A 61 -10.38 8.11 4.31
N TRP A 62 -9.26 8.55 3.74
CA TRP A 62 -9.06 8.96 2.34
C TRP A 62 -9.93 10.14 1.90
#